data_AF-A0A952E0B0-F1
#
_entry.id   AF-A0A952E0B0-F1
#
_cell.length_a   1.000
_cell.length_b   1.000
_cell.length_c   1.000
_cell.angle_alpha   90.00
_cell.angle_beta   90.00
_cell.angle_gamma   90.00
#
_symmetry.space_group_name_H-M   'P 1'
#
loop_
_entity.id
_entity.type
_entity.pdbx_description
1 polymer ?
#
loop_
_entity_poly.entity_id
_entity_poly.type
_entity_poly.pdbx_seq_one_letter_code
_entity_poly.pdbx_strand_id
1 'polypeptide(L)' 'MKLLSPGAIVALDMVTKRQLGLLFILLGVGAAAAMFAMDFLGAGQYQGIGPAQQKALIAAAIVVAVGLTLLPLGDRPA' A
#
# COMPACT_ATOMS: atom_id res chain seq x y z
N MET A 1 39.11 -4.51 10.59
CA MET A 1 37.76 -3.90 10.62
C MET A 1 37.61 -3.09 9.34
N LYS A 2 36.87 -3.59 8.33
CA LYS A 2 36.75 -2.92 7.04
C LYS A 2 35.62 -1.89 7.16
N LEU A 3 35.96 -0.61 7.18
CA LEU A 3 34.97 0.47 7.28
C LEU A 3 34.16 0.50 5.98
N LEU A 4 32.85 0.36 6.07
CA LEU A 4 31.95 0.51 4.92
C LEU A 4 32.03 1.94 4.40
N SER A 5 32.01 2.12 3.08
CA SER A 5 31.98 3.45 2.50
C SER A 5 30.66 4.15 2.85
N PRO A 6 30.63 5.50 2.93
CA PRO A 6 29.40 6.24 3.23
C PRO A 6 28.22 5.86 2.33
N GLY A 7 28.48 5.60 1.04
CA GLY A 7 27.46 5.14 0.10
C GLY A 7 26.90 3.75 0.40
N ALA A 8 27.69 2.85 0.99
CA ALA A 8 27.24 1.53 1.40
C ALA A 8 26.34 1.58 2.65
N ILE A 9 26.58 2.55 3.55
CA ILE A 9 25.71 2.78 4.72
C ILE A 9 24.35 3.30 4.26
N VAL A 10 24.33 4.30 3.37
CA VAL A 10 23.08 4.86 2.82
C VAL A 10 22.24 3.79 2.09
N ALA A 11 22.90 2.88 1.36
CA ALA A 11 22.19 1.81 0.65
C ALA A 11 21.50 0.80 1.57
N LEU A 12 22.01 0.59 2.80
CA LEU A 12 21.41 -0.33 3.78
C LEU A 12 20.14 0.24 4.42
N ASP A 13 20.05 1.57 4.56
CA ASP A 13 18.88 2.26 5.13
C ASP A 13 17.79 2.59 4.09
N MET A 14 18.04 2.28 2.81
CA MET A 14 17.20 2.73 1.71
C MET A 14 16.00 1.81 1.50
N VAL A 15 14.79 2.39 1.51
CA VAL A 15 13.56 1.66 1.17
C VAL A 15 13.61 1.24 -0.30
N THR A 16 13.30 -0.01 -0.57
CA THR A 16 13.26 -0.53 -1.95
C THR A 16 11.91 -0.25 -2.61
N LYS A 17 11.88 -0.15 -3.95
CA LYS A 17 10.65 -0.06 -4.74
C LYS A 17 9.71 -1.24 -4.45
N ARG A 18 10.24 -2.45 -4.21
CA ARG A 18 9.47 -3.61 -3.75
C ARG A 18 8.80 -3.37 -2.41
N GLN A 19 9.52 -2.89 -1.40
CA GLN A 19 8.95 -2.60 -0.08
C GLN A 19 7.88 -1.50 -0.17
N LEU A 20 8.14 -0.43 -0.94
CA LEU A 20 7.15 0.61 -1.19
C LEU A 20 5.90 0.06 -1.90
N GLY A 21 6.09 -0.81 -2.89
CA GLY A 21 5.00 -1.48 -3.61
C GLY A 21 4.13 -2.33 -2.68
N LEU A 22 4.75 -3.13 -1.82
CA LEU A 22 4.06 -3.93 -0.80
C LEU A 22 3.30 -3.02 0.18
N LEU A 23 3.88 -1.90 0.60
CA LEU A 23 3.20 -0.94 1.48
C LEU A 23 1.92 -0.40 0.82
N PHE A 24 1.96 0.02 -0.44
CA PHE A 24 0.78 0.50 -1.15
C PHE A 24 -0.29 -0.58 -1.31
N ILE A 25 0.12 -1.81 -1.64
CA ILE A 25 -0.81 -2.94 -1.72
C ILE A 25 -1.48 -3.19 -0.37
N LEU A 26 -0.72 -3.22 0.72
CA LEU A 26 -1.24 -3.43 2.08
C LEU A 26 -2.20 -2.31 2.48
N LEU A 27 -1.88 -1.05 2.20
CA LEU A 27 -2.75 0.09 2.50
C LEU A 27 -4.04 0.03 1.69
N GLY A 28 -3.97 -0.23 0.39
CA GLY A 28 -5.15 -0.30 -0.46
C GLY A 28 -6.06 -1.49 -0.12
N VAL A 29 -5.50 -2.70 0.01
CA VAL A 29 -6.26 -3.90 0.40
C VAL A 29 -6.80 -3.77 1.83
N GLY A 30 -5.99 -3.26 2.76
CA GLY A 30 -6.39 -3.05 4.14
C GLY A 30 -7.51 -2.03 4.28
N ALA A 31 -7.45 -0.91 3.54
CA ALA A 31 -8.54 0.07 3.50
C ALA A 31 -9.84 -0.54 2.94
N ALA A 32 -9.75 -1.31 1.85
CA ALA A 32 -10.89 -2.01 1.28
C ALA A 32 -11.52 -3.00 2.29
N ALA A 33 -10.70 -3.83 2.91
CA ALA A 33 -11.13 -4.79 3.94
C ALA A 33 -11.76 -4.09 5.15
N ALA A 34 -11.18 -2.99 5.62
CA ALA A 34 -11.72 -2.22 6.74
C ALA A 34 -13.10 -1.63 6.44
N MET A 35 -13.34 -1.15 5.21
CA MET A 35 -14.67 -0.67 4.80
C MET A 35 -15.72 -1.78 4.87
N PHE A 36 -15.43 -2.96 4.30
CA PHE A 36 -16.36 -4.09 4.38
C PHE A 36 -16.55 -4.60 5.81
N ALA A 37 -15.52 -4.54 6.65
CA ALA A 37 -15.63 -4.87 8.06
C ALA A 37 -16.60 -3.93 8.79
N MET A 38 -16.57 -2.63 8.49
CA MET A 38 -17.50 -1.65 9.07
C MET A 38 -18.95 -1.91 8.63
N ASP A 39 -19.16 -2.30 7.37
CA ASP A 39 -20.49 -2.68 6.88
C ASP A 39 -21.01 -3.93 7.61
N PHE A 40 -20.14 -4.92 7.82
CA PHE A 40 -20.50 -6.15 8.55
C PHE A 40 -20.88 -5.87 10.02
N LEU A 41 -20.22 -4.90 10.64
CA LEU A 41 -20.54 -4.45 12.00
C LEU A 41 -21.80 -3.57 12.07
N GLY A 42 -22.45 -3.27 10.94
CA GLY A 42 -23.64 -2.44 10.89
C GLY A 42 -23.38 -0.96 11.19
N ALA A 43 -22.13 -0.50 11.07
CA ALA A 43 -21.77 0.90 11.28
C ALA A 43 -22.10 1.80 10.08
N GLY A 44 -22.57 1.22 8.97
CA GLY A 44 -22.97 1.93 7.75
C GLY A 44 -24.39 2.47 7.81
N GLN A 45 -24.59 3.70 7.31
CA GLN A 45 -25.91 4.31 7.11
C GLN A 45 -26.58 3.87 5.80
N TYR A 46 -25.84 3.18 4.93
CA TYR A 46 -26.31 2.65 3.66
C TYR A 46 -26.39 1.13 3.73
N GLN A 47 -27.46 0.56 3.18
CA GLN A 47 -27.53 -0.88 2.96
C GLN A 47 -26.75 -1.22 1.69
N GLY A 48 -25.58 -1.84 1.84
CA GLY A 48 -24.67 -2.17 0.74
C GLY A 48 -23.60 -1.09 0.49
N ILE A 49 -23.00 -1.08 -0.71
CA ILE A 49 -21.90 -0.17 -1.03
C ILE A 49 -22.42 1.24 -1.27
N GLY A 50 -22.21 2.14 -0.32
CA GLY A 50 -22.62 3.54 -0.44
C GLY A 50 -21.78 4.33 -1.48
N PRO A 51 -22.28 5.47 -2.00
CA PRO A 51 -21.55 6.27 -3.00
C PRO A 51 -20.16 6.73 -2.54
N ALA A 52 -19.99 6.99 -1.24
CA ALA A 52 -18.68 7.33 -0.68
C ALA A 52 -17.74 6.13 -0.64
N GLN A 53 -18.23 4.96 -0.24
CA GLN A 53 -17.48 3.71 -0.23
C GLN A 53 -17.06 3.30 -1.64
N GLN A 54 -17.92 3.48 -2.65
CA GLN A 54 -17.56 3.22 -4.05
C GLN A 54 -16.36 4.07 -4.48
N LYS A 55 -16.36 5.37 -4.19
CA LYS A 55 -15.21 6.25 -4.49
C LYS A 55 -13.96 5.83 -3.73
N ALA A 56 -14.09 5.47 -2.46
CA ALA A 56 -12.99 5.00 -1.63
C ALA A 56 -12.42 3.66 -2.13
N LEU A 57 -13.26 2.74 -2.61
CA LEU A 57 -12.83 1.47 -3.21
C LEU A 57 -12.09 1.69 -4.53
N ILE A 58 -12.54 2.63 -5.36
CA ILE A 58 -11.81 3.02 -6.58
C ILE A 58 -10.44 3.60 -6.22
N ALA A 59 -10.38 4.50 -5.24
CA ALA A 59 -9.11 5.07 -4.77
C ALA A 59 -8.18 3.98 -4.22
N ALA A 60 -8.69 3.06 -3.41
CA ALA A 60 -7.94 1.91 -2.89
C ALA A 60 -7.42 1.03 -4.04
N ALA A 61 -8.23 0.75 -5.05
CA ALA A 61 -7.83 -0.02 -6.22
C ALA A 61 -6.69 0.67 -7.01
N ILE A 62 -6.74 2.00 -7.16
CA ILE A 62 -5.66 2.77 -7.79
C ILE A 62 -4.38 2.65 -6.97
N VAL A 63 -4.45 2.79 -5.64
CA VAL A 63 -3.28 2.64 -4.75
C VAL A 63 -2.68 1.24 -4.86
N VAL A 64 -3.50 0.18 -4.88
CA VAL A 64 -3.03 -1.20 -5.11
C VAL A 64 -2.38 -1.32 -6.49
N ALA A 65 -2.99 -0.77 -7.54
CA ALA A 65 -2.45 -0.82 -8.89
C ALA A 65 -1.07 -0.15 -8.97
N VAL A 66 -0.89 1.01 -8.34
CA VAL A 66 0.43 1.65 -8.22
C VAL A 66 1.41 0.76 -7.46
N GLY A 67 1.00 0.15 -6.35
CA GLY A 67 1.86 -0.78 -5.62
C GLY A 67 2.31 -1.98 -6.47
N LEU A 68 1.41 -2.54 -7.28
CA LEU A 68 1.69 -3.64 -8.21
C LEU A 68 2.69 -3.25 -9.30
N THR A 69 2.65 -2.02 -9.82
CA THR A 69 3.65 -1.56 -10.81
C THR A 69 5.06 -1.41 -10.22
N LEU A 70 5.18 -1.27 -8.90
CA LEU A 70 6.47 -1.16 -8.20
C LEU A 70 7.13 -2.52 -7.91
N LEU A 71 6.35 -3.59 -7.75
CA LEU A 71 6.89 -4.93 -7.48
C LEU A 71 7.94 -5.42 -8.49
N PRO A 72 7.76 -5.28 -9.82
CA PRO A 72 8.77 -5.72 -10.80
C PRO A 72 10.03 -4.84 -10.81
N LEU A 73 10.02 -3.64 -10.20
CA LEU A 73 11.19 -2.78 -10.09
C LEU A 73 12.19 -3.27 -9.02
N GLY A 74 11.75 -4.17 -8.15
CA GLY A 74 12.58 -4.91 -7.21
C GLY A 74 13.30 -4.04 -6.20
N ASP A 75 14.59 -4.33 -5.99
CA ASP A 75 15.37 -3.80 -4.88
C ASP A 75 16.04 -2.45 -5.21
N ARG A 76 15.63 -1.83 -6.32
CA ARG A 76 16.02 -0.46 -6.65
C ARG A 76 15.53 0.48 -5.53
N PRO A 77 16.31 1.51 -5.17
CA PRO A 77 15.90 2.45 -4.14
C PRO A 77 14.62 3.18 -4.56
N ALA A 78 13.72 3.42 -3.60
CA ALA A 78 12.43 4.11 -3.73
C ALA A 78 12.58 5.61 -4.07
#